data_AF-A0A0J9EXP6-F1
#
_entry.id   AF-A0A0J9EXP6-F1
#
_cell.length_a   1.000
_cell.length_b   1.000
_cell.length_c   1.000
_cell.angle_alpha   90.00
_cell.angle_beta   90.00
_cell.angle_gamma   90.00
#
_symmetry.space_group_name_H-M   'P 1'
#
loop_
_entity.id
_entity.type
_entity.pdbx_description
1 polymer ?
#
loop_
_entity_poly.entity_id
_entity_poly.type
_entity_poly.pdbx_seq_one_letter_code
_entity_poly.pdbx_strand_id
1 'polypeptide(L)'
;MNVDWGFPVPVDPSQTIYVWFDALLGYITALLDPDSEPTLENALSKWWPINLHLIGKDILRFHAVYWPAMLMSADLPLPGRIFGHGFLTKDGKKMGKSLGNTLNPVELVVNVC
;
A
#
# COMPACT_ATOMS: atom_id res chain seq x y z
N MET A 1 -14.61 5.17 17.46
CA MET A 1 -14.13 3.94 18.10
C MET A 1 -12.62 3.91 17.91
N ASN A 2 -11.85 3.91 19.01
CA ASN A 2 -10.42 3.63 18.92
C ASN A 2 -10.21 2.11 18.92
N VAL A 3 -9.20 1.64 18.20
CA VAL A 3 -8.84 0.21 18.12
C VAL A 3 -7.48 0.02 18.78
N ASP A 4 -7.32 -1.04 19.56
CA ASP A 4 -6.06 -1.31 20.27
C ASP A 4 -4.93 -1.78 19.34
N TRP A 5 -5.28 -2.27 18.14
CA TRP A 5 -4.33 -2.80 17.17
C TRP A 5 -3.92 -1.74 16.15
N GLY A 6 -2.69 -1.23 16.29
CA GLY A 6 -2.06 -0.30 15.35
C GLY A 6 -0.93 0.48 16.04
N PHE A 7 -0.37 1.46 15.33
CA PHE A 7 0.64 2.35 15.92
C PHE A 7 -0.04 3.48 16.71
N PRO A 8 0.40 3.76 17.95
CA PRO A 8 -0.11 4.91 18.70
C PRO A 8 0.33 6.22 18.03
N VAL A 9 -0.50 7.26 18.10
CA VAL A 9 -0.12 8.59 17.64
C VAL A 9 0.97 9.16 18.57
N PRO A 10 2.14 9.59 18.04
CA PRO A 10 3.28 9.99 18.90
C PRO A 10 2.97 11.12 19.89
N VAL A 11 2.08 12.04 19.53
CA VAL A 11 1.70 13.21 20.36
C VAL A 11 0.47 12.96 21.23
N ASP A 12 -0.27 11.88 20.98
CA ASP A 12 -1.43 11.46 21.78
C ASP A 12 -1.55 9.93 21.74
N PRO A 13 -0.85 9.21 22.64
CA PRO A 13 -0.85 7.75 22.65
C PRO A 13 -2.21 7.12 22.97
N SER A 14 -3.22 7.91 23.35
CA SER A 14 -4.60 7.42 23.53
C SER A 14 -5.32 7.17 22.21
N GLN A 15 -4.75 7.60 21.08
CA GLN A 15 -5.28 7.43 19.72
C GLN A 15 -4.39 6.48 18.92
N THR A 16 -5.01 5.68 18.06
CA THR A 16 -4.32 4.78 17.13
C THR A 16 -4.34 5.35 15.72
N ILE A 17 -3.20 5.30 15.03
CA ILE A 17 -3.05 5.72 13.63
C ILE A 17 -3.95 4.85 12.75
N TYR A 18 -4.72 5.51 11.88
CA TYR A 18 -5.58 4.82 10.93
C TYR A 18 -4.78 4.02 9.91
N VAL A 19 -5.21 2.79 9.61
CA VAL A 19 -4.48 1.81 8.78
C VAL A 19 -4.09 2.28 7.37
N TRP A 20 -4.77 3.28 6.81
CA TRP A 20 -4.35 3.81 5.51
C TRP A 20 -3.17 4.76 5.60
N PHE A 21 -2.90 5.32 6.78
CA PHE A 21 -1.77 6.20 7.00
C PHE A 21 -0.47 5.37 7.10
N ASP A 22 -0.44 4.33 7.95
CA ASP A 22 0.73 3.47 8.12
C ASP A 22 0.96 2.54 6.91
N ALA A 23 -0.09 2.00 6.28
CA ALA A 23 0.06 1.16 5.10
C ALA A 23 0.72 1.88 3.92
N LEU A 24 0.44 3.18 3.73
CA LEU A 24 1.08 3.98 2.69
C LEU A 24 2.56 4.25 3.00
N LEU A 25 2.93 4.40 4.28
CA LEU A 25 4.33 4.52 4.69
C LEU A 25 5.12 3.23 4.43
N GLY A 26 4.44 2.08 4.29
CA GLY A 26 5.06 0.81 3.88
C GLY A 26 5.85 0.91 2.57
N TYR A 27 5.48 1.80 1.64
CA TYR A 27 6.25 2.03 0.41
C TYR A 27 7.61 2.68 0.67
N ILE A 28 7.74 3.45 1.75
CA ILE A 28 9.01 4.07 2.15
C ILE A 28 9.80 3.07 2.99
N THR A 29 9.19 2.46 4.00
CA THR A 29 9.92 1.58 4.92
C THR A 29 10.46 0.32 4.24
N ALA A 30 9.79 -0.19 3.21
CA ALA A 30 10.27 -1.33 2.43
C ALA A 30 11.54 -1.04 1.61
N LEU A 31 11.93 0.23 1.46
CA LEU A 31 13.16 0.62 0.76
C LEU A 31 14.39 0.62 1.66
N LEU A 32 14.20 0.55 2.99
CA LEU A 32 15.30 0.53 3.95
C LEU A 32 16.13 -0.74 3.75
N ASP A 33 17.43 -0.56 3.55
CA ASP A 33 18.38 -1.67 3.51
C ASP A 33 18.42 -2.36 4.90
N PRO A 34 18.34 -3.70 4.97
CA PRO A 34 18.28 -4.44 6.23
C PRO A 34 19.39 -4.13 7.23
N ASP A 35 20.58 -3.73 6.74
CA ASP A 35 21.74 -3.45 7.58
C ASP A 35 21.86 -1.95 7.96
N SER A 36 20.94 -1.11 7.49
CA SER A 36 20.95 0.33 7.76
C SER A 36 20.15 0.72 9.01
N GLU A 37 20.57 1.79 9.68
CA GLU A 37 19.80 2.39 10.77
C GLU A 37 18.41 2.84 10.25
N PRO A 38 17.31 2.60 10.98
CA PRO A 38 15.95 2.89 10.52
C PRO A 38 15.62 4.39 10.60
N THR A 39 16.29 5.17 9.78
CA THR A 39 16.02 6.61 9.58
C THR A 39 15.27 6.83 8.28
N LEU A 40 14.54 7.94 8.19
CA LEU A 40 13.86 8.34 6.96
C LEU A 40 14.87 8.56 5.82
N GLU A 41 16.01 9.18 6.11
CA GLU A 41 17.09 9.41 5.13
C GLU A 41 17.58 8.10 4.52
N ASN A 42 17.87 7.10 5.36
CA ASN A 42 18.35 5.80 4.89
C ASN A 42 17.28 5.06 4.07
N ALA A 43 16.01 5.12 4.48
CA ALA A 43 14.91 4.52 3.73
C ALA A 43 14.71 5.19 2.35
N LEU A 44 14.95 6.49 2.24
CA LEU A 44 14.80 7.23 0.98
C LEU A 44 16.08 7.27 0.13
N SER A 45 17.19 6.72 0.63
CA SER A 45 18.50 6.79 -0.03
C SER A 45 18.57 6.11 -1.40
N LYS A 46 17.67 5.14 -1.64
CA LYS A 46 17.64 4.33 -2.87
C LYS A 46 16.21 4.15 -3.35
N TRP A 47 16.03 4.21 -4.67
CA TRP A 47 14.75 3.98 -5.37
C TRP A 47 13.64 5.01 -5.15
N TRP A 48 13.85 6.00 -4.28
CA TRP A 48 12.92 7.12 -4.08
C TRP A 48 13.27 8.31 -4.99
N PRO A 49 12.28 9.01 -5.60
CA PRO A 49 10.84 8.74 -5.58
C PRO A 49 10.43 7.54 -6.43
N ILE A 50 9.38 6.83 -5.98
CA ILE A 50 8.83 5.68 -6.71
C ILE A 50 8.25 6.13 -8.06
N ASN A 51 8.67 5.48 -9.14
CA ASN A 51 8.20 5.84 -10.49
C ASN A 51 6.77 5.39 -10.80
N LEU A 52 6.32 4.27 -10.24
CA LEU A 52 5.01 3.69 -10.53
C LEU A 52 4.39 2.99 -9.31
N HIS A 53 3.20 3.44 -8.91
CA HIS A 53 2.31 2.62 -8.07
C HIS A 53 1.33 1.84 -8.96
N LEU A 54 1.47 0.51 -8.98
CA LEU A 54 0.53 -0.40 -9.62
C LEU A 54 -0.48 -0.89 -8.57
N ILE A 55 -1.74 -0.53 -8.73
CA ILE A 55 -2.78 -0.78 -7.73
C ILE A 55 -4.09 -1.25 -8.37
N GLY A 56 -4.96 -1.88 -7.57
CA GLY A 56 -6.35 -2.08 -7.96
C GLY A 56 -7.16 -0.79 -7.85
N LYS A 57 -8.16 -0.61 -8.73
CA LYS A 57 -8.97 0.63 -8.77
C LYS A 57 -9.69 0.99 -7.46
N ASP A 58 -9.98 0.02 -6.59
CA ASP A 58 -10.71 0.25 -5.32
C ASP A 58 -9.92 1.10 -4.31
N ILE A 59 -8.59 1.19 -4.47
CA ILE A 59 -7.71 1.92 -3.56
C ILE A 59 -7.12 3.19 -4.22
N LEU A 60 -7.64 3.59 -5.37
CA LEU A 60 -7.15 4.73 -6.16
C LEU A 60 -7.17 6.04 -5.37
N ARG A 61 -8.24 6.30 -4.61
CA ARG A 61 -8.34 7.53 -3.79
C ARG A 61 -7.20 7.65 -2.77
N PHE A 62 -6.76 6.54 -2.19
CA PHE A 62 -5.69 6.54 -1.19
C PHE A 62 -4.34 6.88 -1.82
N HIS A 63 -4.10 6.42 -3.05
CA HIS A 63 -2.83 6.62 -3.74
C HIS A 63 -2.78 7.92 -4.55
N ALA A 64 -3.92 8.42 -5.03
CA ALA A 64 -3.99 9.60 -5.91
C ALA A 64 -4.40 10.89 -5.20
N VAL A 65 -4.91 10.83 -3.97
CA VAL A 65 -5.33 12.01 -3.19
C VAL A 65 -4.63 12.06 -1.84
N TYR A 66 -4.84 11.04 -0.99
CA TYR A 66 -4.29 11.08 0.37
C TYR A 66 -2.77 10.95 0.40
N TRP A 67 -2.21 9.99 -0.34
CA TRP A 67 -0.76 9.79 -0.38
C TRP A 67 0.00 11.02 -0.91
N PRO A 68 -0.36 11.63 -2.05
CA PRO A 68 0.32 12.85 -2.50
C PRO A 68 0.18 14.01 -1.51
N ALA A 69 -0.99 14.17 -0.88
CA ALA A 69 -1.18 15.21 0.13
C ALA A 69 -0.29 14.99 1.37
N MET A 70 -0.14 13.74 1.83
CA MET A 70 0.78 13.38 2.93
C MET A 70 2.23 13.70 2.56
N LEU A 71 2.66 13.31 1.35
CA LEU A 71 4.02 13.59 0.86
C LEU A 71 4.29 15.09 0.73
N MET A 72 3.35 15.86 0.16
CA MET A 72 3.45 17.32 0.07
C MET A 72 3.58 17.96 1.45
N SER A 73 2.80 17.48 2.42
CA SER A 73 2.86 17.99 3.80
C SER A 73 4.20 17.71 4.49
N ALA A 74 4.91 16.66 4.06
CA ALA A 74 6.23 16.29 4.56
C ALA A 74 7.38 16.81 3.69
N ASP A 75 7.09 17.65 2.68
CA ASP A 75 8.05 18.16 1.70
C ASP A 75 8.82 17.04 0.95
N LEU A 76 8.13 15.93 0.65
CA LEU A 76 8.69 14.79 -0.08
C LEU A 76 8.22 14.78 -1.55
N PRO A 77 9.08 14.31 -2.48
CA PRO A 77 8.72 14.22 -3.88
C PRO A 77 7.57 13.22 -4.11
N LEU A 78 6.72 13.53 -5.08
CA LEU A 78 5.57 12.71 -5.45
C LEU A 78 5.96 11.52 -6.33
N PRO A 79 5.14 10.45 -6.35
CA PRO A 79 5.35 9.37 -7.28
C PRO A 79 5.17 9.81 -8.73
N GLY A 80 5.94 9.21 -9.64
CA GLY A 80 5.91 9.57 -11.06
C GLY A 80 4.59 9.22 -11.76
N ARG A 81 3.96 8.10 -11.40
CA ARG A 81 2.70 7.63 -11.99
C ARG A 81 1.93 6.73 -11.03
N ILE A 82 0.61 6.76 -11.11
CA ILE A 82 -0.29 5.81 -10.46
C ILE A 82 -1.11 5.11 -11.56
N PHE A 83 -1.04 3.78 -11.60
CA PHE A 83 -1.81 2.97 -12.54
C PHE A 83 -2.80 2.08 -11.77
N GLY A 84 -4.08 2.40 -11.92
CA GLY A 84 -5.20 1.64 -11.34
C GLY A 84 -5.75 0.61 -12.33
N HIS A 85 -5.47 -0.67 -12.12
CA HIS A 85 -6.03 -1.72 -12.96
C HIS A 85 -7.46 -2.11 -12.53
N GLY A 86 -8.21 -2.69 -13.46
CA GLY A 86 -9.56 -3.21 -13.23
C GLY A 86 -9.59 -4.48 -12.37
N PHE A 87 -10.78 -5.04 -12.16
CA PHE A 87 -10.91 -6.30 -11.45
C PHE A 87 -10.58 -7.48 -12.34
N LEU A 88 -9.97 -8.50 -11.74
CA LEU A 88 -10.00 -9.83 -12.30
C LEU A 88 -11.41 -10.39 -12.15
N THR A 89 -11.98 -10.86 -13.25
CA THR A 89 -13.32 -11.45 -13.31
C THR A 89 -13.21 -12.93 -13.69
N LYS A 90 -14.08 -13.75 -13.10
CA LYS A 90 -14.33 -15.13 -13.53
C LYS A 90 -15.78 -15.20 -14.02
N ASP A 91 -15.98 -15.59 -15.26
CA ASP A 91 -17.30 -15.66 -15.92
C ASP A 91 -18.11 -14.35 -15.79
N GLY A 92 -17.42 -13.20 -15.95
CA GLY A 92 -18.04 -11.88 -15.85
C GLY A 92 -18.34 -11.39 -14.42
N LYS A 93 -18.07 -12.19 -13.39
CA LYS A 93 -18.26 -11.80 -11.97
C LYS A 93 -16.93 -11.46 -11.30
N LYS A 94 -16.94 -10.42 -10.45
CA LYS A 94 -15.80 -10.10 -9.58
C LYS A 94 -15.49 -11.33 -8.71
N MET A 95 -14.22 -11.73 -8.65
CA MET A 95 -13.80 -12.79 -7.74
C MET A 95 -13.90 -12.31 -6.29
N GLY A 96 -14.43 -13.15 -5.40
CA GLY A 96 -14.57 -12.84 -3.99
C GLY A 96 -14.79 -14.10 -3.15
N LYS A 97 -14.17 -14.15 -1.97
CA LYS A 97 -14.25 -15.31 -1.06
C LYS A 97 -15.70 -15.68 -0.72
N SER A 98 -16.58 -14.69 -0.59
CA SER A 98 -18.01 -14.90 -0.31
C SER A 98 -18.80 -15.57 -1.43
N LEU A 99 -18.32 -15.51 -2.68
CA LEU A 99 -18.99 -16.10 -3.84
C LEU A 99 -18.47 -17.50 -4.18
N GLY A 100 -17.47 -18.01 -3.44
CA GLY A 100 -16.83 -19.30 -3.72
C GLY A 100 -16.12 -19.38 -5.09
N ASN A 101 -15.99 -18.24 -5.79
CA ASN A 101 -15.43 -18.16 -7.14
C ASN A 101 -13.95 -17.72 -7.16
N THR A 102 -13.29 -17.75 -6.00
CA THR A 102 -11.86 -17.46 -5.90
C THR A 102 -11.06 -18.57 -6.57
N LEU A 103 -10.09 -18.16 -7.40
CA LEU A 103 -9.10 -19.06 -7.94
C LEU A 103 -7.83 -18.98 -7.07
N ASN A 104 -7.29 -20.13 -6.72
CA ASN A 104 -5.99 -20.20 -6.07
C ASN A 104 -4.90 -20.08 -7.15
N PRO A 105 -4.05 -19.03 -7.13
CA PRO A 105 -3.03 -18.85 -8.14
C PRO A 105 -2.01 -19.99 -8.17
N VAL A 106 -1.76 -20.66 -7.03
CA VAL A 106 -0.82 -21.79 -6.96
C VAL A 106 -1.41 -23.02 -7.65
N GLU A 107 -2.68 -23.35 -7.38
CA GLU A 107 -3.36 -24.48 -8.02
C GLU A 107 -3.53 -24.27 -9.54
N LEU A 108 -3.72 -23.03 -9.98
CA LEU A 108 -3.81 -22.70 -11.41
C LEU A 108 -2.52 -23.02 -12.16
N VAL A 109 -1.34 -22.80 -11.56
CA VAL A 109 -0.07 -23.07 -12.24
C VAL A 109 0.14 -24.57 -12.41
N VAL A 110 -0.22 -25.38 -11.41
CA VAL A 110 0.00 -26.83 -11.40
C VAL A 110 -0.91 -27.56 -12.40
N ASN A 111 -2.14 -27.08 -12.61
CA ASN A 111 -3.14 -27.76 -13.45
C ASN A 111 -3.15 -27.29 -14.92
N VAL A 112 -2.22 -26.42 -15.32
CA VAL A 112 -2.12 -25.86 -16.69
C VAL A 112 -0.94 -26.45 -17.49
N CYS A 113 -0.16 -27.36 -16.89
CA CYS A 113 0.80 -28.22 -17.58
C CYS A 113 0.27 -29.65 -17.64
#